data_AF-A0A8S9FVZ5-F1
#
_entry.id   AF-A0A8S9FVZ5-F1
#
_cell.length_a   1.000
_cell.length_b   1.000
_cell.length_c   1.000
_cell.angle_alpha   90.00
_cell.angle_beta   90.00
_cell.angle_gamma   90.00
#
_symmetry.space_group_name_H-M   'P 1'
#
loop_
_entity.id
_entity.type
_entity.pdbx_description
1 polymer ?
#
loop_
_entity_poly.entity_id
_entity_poly.type
_entity_poly.pdbx_seq_one_letter_code
_entity_poly.pdbx_strand_id
1 'polypeptide(L)'
;MEEDKSNSSSRNRTTTPLRQIRTDMASIYSSDLTSYKSACKEDPDLQSFDSSLHSRTNRVINSLASGAESRSLSFEALIEVSGCLLEMNQEVVKFIIESREDVWDNKDLTSLVNAYFDSSIKTLDFCNAVDHCVKRARIGQMIIQFAVKQFEMESSSPEPGASKYAKTLQELNKFKASGDPFDGDFFMLFESVYEQQVMLLETLHKQKRKLDKKLKNIKHWKKISNVVFVTAFVSVLIFSVVAAAIAAPPVVTAVAAALAVPLGSVGKWCSHLWKKYETAVRRQKDVVLSMKVGAHITMKDMENIRVHVDKLKVEMEAMMQRVDFAIEEGEEEVAVRLSMQEISKRFDVFTERIEEVGENAAKCSKDITLARTIVLRHILSFPTSSDSEQGNL
;
A
#
# COMPACT_ATOMS: atom_id res chain seq x y z
N MET A 1 88.94 23.63 -13.00
CA MET A 1 88.02 22.56 -13.44
C MET A 1 86.64 23.16 -13.41
N GLU A 2 86.09 23.35 -14.62
CA GLU A 2 84.72 23.71 -15.03
C GLU A 2 84.07 24.97 -14.42
N GLU A 3 83.92 26.09 -15.15
CA GLU A 3 82.90 26.41 -16.19
C GLU A 3 81.49 26.61 -15.60
N ASP A 4 80.64 27.58 -15.97
CA ASP A 4 80.72 28.71 -16.91
C ASP A 4 79.55 29.70 -16.63
N LYS A 5 79.74 30.95 -17.08
CA LYS A 5 78.79 31.97 -17.60
C LYS A 5 77.36 32.20 -17.05
N SER A 6 77.16 33.45 -16.61
CA SER A 6 76.31 34.52 -17.18
C SER A 6 74.92 34.21 -17.81
N ASN A 7 73.88 34.85 -17.26
CA ASN A 7 73.14 36.01 -17.84
C ASN A 7 71.59 35.96 -17.85
N SER A 8 71.02 37.09 -17.43
CA SER A 8 69.80 37.79 -17.86
C SER A 8 68.42 37.11 -18.00
N SER A 9 67.50 37.58 -17.15
CA SER A 9 66.17 38.16 -17.45
C SER A 9 65.31 37.57 -18.58
N SER A 10 64.17 36.99 -18.19
CA SER A 10 62.89 37.21 -18.90
C SER A 10 61.71 36.90 -17.99
N ARG A 11 60.97 37.95 -17.62
CA ARG A 11 59.60 37.88 -17.10
C ARG A 11 58.73 37.12 -18.09
N ASN A 12 58.03 36.07 -17.64
CA ASN A 12 56.75 35.71 -18.22
C ASN A 12 55.73 35.55 -17.09
N ARG A 13 54.86 36.56 -16.97
CA ARG A 13 53.62 36.51 -16.20
C ARG A 13 52.70 35.51 -16.90
N THR A 14 52.49 34.34 -16.32
CA THR A 14 51.35 33.49 -16.67
C THR A 14 50.15 33.92 -15.84
N THR A 15 49.31 34.76 -16.44
CA THR A 15 47.95 35.03 -15.99
C THR A 15 47.10 33.75 -16.09
N THR A 16 46.72 33.24 -14.91
CA THR A 16 45.55 32.42 -14.50
C THR A 16 44.73 31.62 -15.53
N PRO A 17 44.18 30.48 -15.08
CA PRO A 17 42.77 30.20 -15.35
C PRO A 17 41.99 29.83 -14.08
N LEU A 18 41.70 30.83 -13.23
CA LEU A 18 40.68 30.73 -12.16
C LEU A 18 39.24 30.82 -12.72
N ARG A 19 39.07 30.99 -14.04
CA ARG A 19 37.79 31.31 -14.69
C ARG A 19 37.01 30.10 -15.22
N GLN A 20 37.60 28.90 -15.24
CA GLN A 20 37.00 27.73 -15.89
C GLN A 20 36.25 26.79 -14.92
N ILE A 21 36.63 26.75 -13.64
CA ILE A 21 36.03 25.86 -12.63
C ILE A 21 34.60 26.29 -12.23
N ARG A 22 34.29 27.59 -12.32
CA ARG A 22 32.99 28.15 -11.89
C ARG A 22 31.85 27.82 -12.85
N THR A 23 32.14 27.56 -14.13
CA THR A 23 31.14 27.44 -15.20
C THR A 23 30.63 25.99 -15.37
N ASP A 24 31.47 24.98 -15.12
CA ASP A 24 31.07 23.57 -15.23
C ASP A 24 30.13 23.12 -14.11
N MET A 25 30.37 23.56 -12.88
CA MET A 25 29.57 23.19 -11.70
C MET A 25 28.11 23.68 -11.77
N ALA A 26 27.88 24.87 -12.34
CA ALA A 26 26.53 25.41 -12.52
C ALA A 26 25.71 24.59 -13.52
N SER A 27 26.35 23.99 -14.54
CA SER A 27 25.68 23.15 -15.52
C SER A 27 25.30 21.78 -14.95
N ILE A 28 26.19 21.18 -14.15
CA ILE A 28 26.04 19.81 -13.58
C ILE A 28 24.86 19.72 -12.60
N TYR A 29 24.58 20.77 -11.83
CA TYR A 29 23.54 20.74 -10.78
C TYR A 29 22.28 21.56 -11.13
N SER A 30 22.20 22.11 -12.35
CA SER A 30 21.07 22.95 -12.78
C SER A 30 19.71 22.22 -12.70
N SER A 31 19.68 20.93 -13.06
CA SER A 31 18.47 20.11 -12.99
C SER A 31 18.01 19.86 -11.54
N ASP A 32 18.98 19.63 -10.65
CA ASP A 32 18.70 19.37 -9.23
C ASP A 32 18.23 20.64 -8.52
N LEU A 33 18.81 21.80 -8.87
CA LEU A 33 18.40 23.11 -8.34
C LEU A 33 17.00 23.53 -8.80
N THR A 34 16.65 23.21 -10.06
CA THR A 34 15.32 23.50 -10.60
C THR A 34 14.27 22.59 -9.95
N SER A 35 14.60 21.31 -9.75
CA SER A 35 13.75 20.35 -9.03
C SER A 35 13.58 20.73 -7.56
N TYR A 36 14.63 21.22 -6.90
CA TYR A 36 14.59 21.74 -5.53
C TYR A 36 13.63 22.94 -5.41
N LYS A 37 13.76 23.92 -6.31
CA LYS A 37 12.91 25.11 -6.32
C LYS A 37 11.44 24.80 -6.57
N SER A 38 11.14 23.72 -7.32
CA SER A 38 9.77 23.23 -7.48
C SER A 38 9.26 22.59 -6.19
N ALA A 39 10.07 21.75 -5.55
CA ALA A 39 9.69 21.05 -4.31
C ALA A 39 9.40 22.04 -3.15
N CYS A 40 10.16 23.13 -3.05
CA CYS A 40 9.92 24.17 -2.04
C CYS A 40 8.56 24.89 -2.20
N LYS A 41 7.90 24.79 -3.37
CA LYS A 41 6.55 25.34 -3.58
C LYS A 41 5.43 24.38 -3.15
N GLU A 42 5.74 23.09 -3.04
CA GLU A 42 4.75 22.02 -2.80
C GLU A 42 4.75 21.54 -1.34
N ASP A 43 5.84 21.74 -0.61
CA ASP A 43 6.04 21.24 0.75
C ASP A 43 6.33 22.41 1.71
N PRO A 44 5.40 22.74 2.65
CA PRO A 44 5.56 23.84 3.59
C PRO A 44 6.76 23.70 4.54
N ASP A 45 7.07 22.48 4.96
CA ASP A 45 8.20 22.22 5.86
C ASP A 45 9.51 22.47 5.11
N LEU A 46 9.55 22.07 3.83
CA LEU A 46 10.68 22.34 2.94
C LEU A 46 10.84 23.83 2.59
N GLN A 47 9.73 24.54 2.43
CA GLN A 47 9.74 26.00 2.21
C GLN A 47 10.32 26.74 3.42
N SER A 48 9.98 26.30 4.63
CA SER A 48 10.51 26.86 5.87
C SER A 48 12.02 26.63 5.99
N PHE A 49 12.49 25.43 5.62
CA PHE A 49 13.90 25.08 5.57
C PHE A 49 14.68 25.92 4.54
N ASP A 50 14.17 26.05 3.31
CA ASP A 50 14.77 26.89 2.25
C ASP A 50 14.89 28.35 2.68
N SER A 51 13.84 28.91 3.27
CA SER A 51 13.82 30.30 3.77
C SER A 51 14.89 30.54 4.85
N SER A 52 15.04 29.58 5.77
CA SER A 52 16.08 29.61 6.80
C SER A 52 17.48 29.53 6.20
N LEU A 53 17.68 28.64 5.23
CA LEU A 53 18.95 28.47 4.52
C LEU A 53 19.34 29.72 3.72
N HIS A 54 18.39 30.35 3.03
CA HIS A 54 18.60 31.59 2.28
C HIS A 54 18.98 32.75 3.20
N SER A 55 18.23 32.94 4.29
CA SER A 55 18.49 33.99 5.28
C SER A 55 19.90 33.89 5.86
N ARG A 56 20.30 32.68 6.27
CA ARG A 56 21.63 32.41 6.85
C ARG A 56 22.76 32.57 5.83
N THR A 57 22.55 32.11 4.60
CA THR A 57 23.53 32.29 3.51
C THR A 57 23.78 33.77 3.23
N ASN A 58 22.72 34.58 3.18
CA ASN A 58 22.84 36.03 2.98
C ASN A 58 23.56 36.72 4.14
N ARG A 59 23.36 36.28 5.38
CA ARG A 59 24.09 36.78 6.56
C ARG A 59 25.60 36.58 6.43
N VAL A 60 26.01 35.40 5.98
CA VAL A 60 27.42 35.08 5.73
C VAL A 60 28.00 35.90 4.57
N ILE A 61 27.28 36.01 3.45
CA ILE A 61 27.72 36.81 2.30
C ILE A 61 27.96 38.26 2.70
N ASN A 62 27.06 38.85 3.48
CA ASN A 62 27.17 40.23 3.95
C ASN A 62 28.35 40.42 4.93
N SER A 63 28.59 39.44 5.80
CA SER A 63 29.73 39.45 6.74
C SER A 63 31.09 39.29 6.03
N LEU A 64 31.15 38.50 4.95
CA LEU A 64 32.34 38.36 4.12
C LEU A 64 32.60 39.58 3.23
N ALA A 65 31.54 40.21 2.71
CA ALA A 65 31.64 41.39 1.87
C ALA A 65 32.19 42.61 2.64
N SER A 66 31.77 42.80 3.89
CA SER A 66 32.29 43.88 4.74
C SER A 66 33.76 43.68 5.14
N GLY A 67 34.23 42.43 5.27
CA GLY A 67 35.64 42.11 5.54
C GLY A 67 36.57 42.20 4.30
N ALA A 68 36.02 42.22 3.08
CA ALA A 68 36.81 42.29 1.86
C ALA A 68 37.38 43.70 1.58
N GLU A 69 36.76 44.75 2.13
CA GLU A 69 37.24 46.14 2.01
C GLU A 69 38.53 46.39 2.83
N SER A 70 38.79 45.59 3.88
CA SER A 70 39.92 45.75 4.80
C SER A 70 41.18 44.95 4.45
N ARG A 71 41.23 44.27 3.30
CA ARG A 71 42.38 43.44 2.82
C ARG A 71 42.79 42.29 3.75
N SER A 72 42.03 42.02 4.81
CA SER A 72 42.09 40.81 5.65
C SER A 72 40.68 40.48 6.16
N LEU A 73 40.34 39.19 6.16
CA LEU A 73 39.07 38.70 6.72
C LEU A 73 39.11 38.86 8.25
N SER A 74 38.07 39.43 8.83
CA SER A 74 37.97 39.59 10.29
C SER A 74 37.74 38.24 10.97
N PHE A 75 38.25 38.09 12.19
CA PHE A 75 38.03 36.91 13.04
C PHE A 75 36.53 36.69 13.31
N GLU A 76 35.75 37.77 13.41
CA GLU A 76 34.29 37.73 13.59
C GLU A 76 33.58 37.09 12.40
N ALA A 77 34.03 37.38 11.17
CA ALA A 77 33.48 36.75 9.96
C ALA A 77 33.76 35.24 9.93
N LEU A 78 34.90 34.78 10.47
CA LEU A 78 35.23 33.36 10.57
C LEU A 78 34.40 32.63 11.63
N ILE A 79 34.08 33.29 12.76
CA ILE A 79 33.18 32.74 13.79
C ILE A 79 31.74 32.63 13.26
N GLU A 80 31.24 33.68 12.60
CA GLU A 80 29.88 33.70 12.03
C GLU A 80 29.67 32.60 10.98
N VAL A 81 30.67 32.39 10.12
CA VAL A 81 30.70 31.31 9.13
C VAL A 81 30.69 29.92 9.79
N SER A 82 31.49 29.75 10.84
CA SER A 82 31.58 28.47 11.56
C SER A 82 30.28 28.13 12.31
N GLY A 83 29.63 29.14 12.91
CA GLY A 83 28.32 29.01 13.53
C GLY A 83 27.23 28.60 12.53
N CYS A 84 27.20 29.23 11.35
CA CYS A 84 26.25 28.86 10.30
C CYS A 84 26.40 27.40 9.84
N LEU A 85 27.63 26.89 9.72
CA LEU A 85 27.90 25.50 9.35
C LEU A 85 27.39 24.50 10.40
N LEU A 86 27.60 24.79 11.69
CA LEU A 86 27.16 23.92 12.78
C LEU A 86 25.62 23.88 12.86
N GLU A 87 24.97 25.03 12.74
CA GLU A 87 23.51 25.14 12.74
C GLU A 87 22.86 24.42 11.54
N MET A 88 23.43 24.54 10.34
CA MET A 88 22.95 23.81 9.16
C MET A 88 23.02 22.30 9.35
N ASN A 89 24.10 21.80 9.96
CA ASN A 89 24.25 20.37 10.25
C ASN A 89 23.25 19.88 11.30
N GLN A 90 22.91 20.70 12.30
CA GLN A 90 21.95 20.35 13.34
C GLN A 90 20.51 20.27 12.82
N GLU A 91 20.09 21.19 11.94
CA GLU A 91 18.75 21.16 11.30
C GLU A 91 18.59 19.94 10.38
N VAL A 92 19.64 19.57 9.64
CA VAL A 92 19.64 18.37 8.80
C VAL A 92 19.53 17.10 9.65
N VAL A 93 20.24 17.02 10.78
CA VAL A 93 20.17 15.86 11.69
C VAL A 93 18.82 15.77 12.39
N LYS A 94 18.27 16.89 12.87
CA LYS A 94 16.93 16.95 13.48
C LYS A 94 15.86 16.46 12.51
N PHE A 95 15.89 16.94 11.27
CA PHE A 95 14.98 16.51 10.22
C PHE A 95 15.13 15.01 9.88
N ILE A 96 16.36 14.49 9.85
CA ILE A 96 16.64 13.05 9.69
C ILE A 96 16.05 12.23 10.84
N ILE A 97 16.09 12.72 12.08
CA ILE A 97 15.53 12.04 13.27
C ILE A 97 14.00 12.03 13.22
N GLU A 98 13.37 13.17 12.95
CA GLU A 98 11.90 13.28 12.84
C GLU A 98 11.34 12.39 11.71
N SER A 99 12.09 12.23 10.62
CA SER A 99 11.70 11.30 9.54
C SER A 99 11.77 9.81 9.93
N ARG A 100 12.50 9.43 10.99
CA ARG A 100 12.73 8.03 11.40
C ARG A 100 11.72 7.48 12.38
N GLU A 101 11.30 8.27 13.37
CA GLU A 101 10.30 7.84 14.38
C GLU A 101 9.04 7.28 13.71
N ASP A 102 8.69 7.88 12.58
CA ASP A 102 7.50 7.65 11.78
C ASP A 102 7.42 6.32 11.02
N VAL A 103 8.51 5.55 10.94
CA VAL A 103 8.56 4.23 10.29
C VAL A 103 8.69 3.08 11.27
N TRP A 104 9.27 3.32 12.44
CA TRP A 104 9.45 2.29 13.46
C TRP A 104 8.23 2.14 14.38
N ASP A 105 7.41 3.18 14.57
CA ASP A 105 6.14 3.10 15.33
C ASP A 105 4.90 3.05 14.42
N ASN A 106 4.82 2.06 13.51
CA ASN A 106 3.69 1.95 12.58
C ASN A 106 2.48 1.21 13.18
N LYS A 107 1.92 1.75 14.27
CA LYS A 107 0.66 1.28 14.88
C LYS A 107 -0.50 1.26 13.88
N ASP A 108 -0.48 2.18 12.91
CA ASP A 108 -1.44 2.26 11.82
C ASP A 108 -1.44 0.99 10.94
N LEU A 109 -0.27 0.43 10.62
CA LEU A 109 -0.17 -0.77 9.80
C LEU A 109 -0.58 -2.01 10.59
N THR A 110 -0.16 -2.13 11.85
CA THR A 110 -0.55 -3.26 12.72
C THR A 110 -2.06 -3.32 12.91
N SER A 111 -2.70 -2.18 13.21
CA SER A 111 -4.16 -2.12 13.34
C SER A 111 -4.88 -2.48 12.04
N LEU A 112 -4.35 -2.04 10.89
CA LEU A 112 -4.89 -2.36 9.57
C LEU A 112 -4.75 -3.84 9.20
N VAL A 113 -3.62 -4.45 9.53
CA VAL A 113 -3.38 -5.88 9.34
C VAL A 113 -4.36 -6.70 10.18
N ASN A 114 -4.55 -6.32 11.45
CA ASN A 114 -5.52 -6.99 12.32
C ASN A 114 -6.94 -6.85 11.78
N ALA A 115 -7.36 -5.63 11.41
CA ALA A 115 -8.67 -5.38 10.82
C ALA A 115 -8.90 -6.19 9.52
N TYR A 116 -7.86 -6.34 8.69
CA TYR A 116 -7.91 -7.18 7.50
C TYR A 116 -8.12 -8.66 7.83
N PHE A 117 -7.35 -9.21 8.79
CA PHE A 117 -7.50 -10.61 9.18
C PHE A 117 -8.84 -10.87 9.88
N ASP A 118 -9.32 -9.97 10.73
CA ASP A 118 -10.64 -10.07 11.35
C ASP A 118 -11.76 -10.04 10.29
N SER A 119 -11.68 -9.12 9.33
CA SER A 119 -12.62 -9.06 8.21
C SER A 119 -12.60 -10.34 7.38
N SER A 120 -11.41 -10.91 7.15
CA SER A 120 -11.27 -12.15 6.38
C SER A 120 -11.85 -13.38 7.09
N ILE A 121 -11.82 -13.44 8.43
CA ILE A 121 -12.45 -14.50 9.21
C ILE A 121 -13.98 -14.40 9.05
N LYS A 122 -14.53 -13.20 9.21
CA LYS A 122 -15.98 -12.98 9.04
C LYS A 122 -16.45 -13.28 7.62
N THR A 123 -15.64 -12.99 6.60
CA THR A 123 -15.91 -13.42 5.22
C THR A 123 -15.94 -14.94 5.09
N LEU A 124 -15.03 -15.66 5.74
CA LEU A 124 -15.06 -17.13 5.75
C LEU A 124 -16.32 -17.67 6.47
N ASP A 125 -16.71 -17.06 7.59
CA ASP A 125 -17.95 -17.40 8.30
C ASP A 125 -19.18 -17.16 7.42
N PHE A 126 -19.19 -16.06 6.66
CA PHE A 126 -20.22 -15.82 5.64
C PHE A 126 -20.23 -16.91 4.56
N CYS A 127 -19.08 -17.28 3.99
CA CYS A 127 -19.01 -18.37 3.00
C CYS A 127 -19.51 -19.70 3.56
N ASN A 128 -19.21 -20.00 4.83
CA ASN A 128 -19.71 -21.19 5.51
C ASN A 128 -21.23 -21.13 5.70
N ALA A 129 -21.78 -19.97 6.06
CA ALA A 129 -23.23 -19.78 6.13
C ALA A 129 -23.90 -20.01 4.76
N VAL A 130 -23.30 -19.52 3.67
CA VAL A 130 -23.78 -19.80 2.30
C VAL A 130 -23.74 -21.30 2.00
N ASP A 131 -22.65 -22.00 2.34
CA ASP A 131 -22.53 -23.45 2.14
C ASP A 131 -23.59 -24.24 2.92
N HIS A 132 -23.91 -23.82 4.15
CA HIS A 132 -25.04 -24.37 4.90
C HIS A 132 -26.38 -24.14 4.21
N CYS A 133 -26.61 -22.95 3.65
CA CYS A 133 -27.82 -22.67 2.86
C CYS A 133 -27.88 -23.55 1.60
N VAL A 134 -26.77 -23.72 0.89
CA VAL A 134 -26.67 -24.62 -0.29
C VAL A 134 -26.97 -26.06 0.09
N LYS A 135 -26.46 -26.55 1.23
CA LYS A 135 -26.77 -27.90 1.74
C LYS A 135 -28.26 -28.06 2.04
N ARG A 136 -28.91 -27.06 2.65
CA ARG A 136 -30.36 -27.07 2.86
C ARG A 136 -31.12 -27.09 1.53
N ALA A 137 -30.73 -26.26 0.56
CA ALA A 137 -31.33 -26.23 -0.77
C ALA A 137 -31.20 -27.56 -1.51
N ARG A 138 -30.04 -28.25 -1.38
CA ARG A 138 -29.82 -29.60 -1.92
C ARG A 138 -30.75 -30.66 -1.30
N ILE A 139 -31.11 -30.52 -0.03
CA ILE A 139 -32.12 -31.40 0.58
C ILE A 139 -33.47 -31.19 -0.12
N GLY A 140 -33.89 -29.94 -0.31
CA GLY A 140 -35.11 -29.61 -1.06
C GLY A 140 -35.09 -30.14 -2.50
N GLN A 141 -33.95 -29.98 -3.19
CA GLN A 141 -33.73 -30.55 -4.52
C GLN A 141 -33.95 -32.06 -4.56
N MET A 142 -33.40 -32.82 -3.60
CA MET A 142 -33.60 -34.27 -3.52
C MET A 142 -35.07 -34.65 -3.30
N ILE A 143 -35.80 -33.89 -2.48
CA ILE A 143 -37.23 -34.12 -2.24
C ILE A 143 -38.03 -33.91 -3.53
N ILE A 144 -37.78 -32.82 -4.26
CA ILE A 144 -38.44 -32.57 -5.56
C ILE A 144 -38.10 -33.65 -6.57
N GLN A 145 -36.84 -34.06 -6.67
CA GLN A 145 -36.44 -35.13 -7.57
C GLN A 145 -37.21 -36.44 -7.28
N PHE A 146 -37.42 -36.75 -6.00
CA PHE A 146 -38.17 -37.91 -5.59
C PHE A 146 -39.68 -37.75 -5.90
N ALA A 147 -40.26 -36.56 -5.70
CA ALA A 147 -41.63 -36.26 -6.10
C ALA A 147 -41.87 -36.42 -7.61
N VAL A 148 -40.92 -35.97 -8.45
CA VAL A 148 -40.98 -36.14 -9.91
C VAL A 148 -40.97 -37.62 -10.29
N LYS A 149 -40.08 -38.43 -9.71
CA LYS A 149 -40.06 -39.89 -9.95
C LYS A 149 -41.35 -40.56 -9.51
N GLN A 150 -41.89 -40.16 -8.38
CA GLN A 150 -43.13 -40.72 -7.85
C GLN A 150 -44.32 -40.40 -8.76
N PHE A 151 -44.36 -39.18 -9.31
CA PHE A 151 -45.37 -38.75 -10.28
C PHE A 151 -45.31 -39.54 -11.58
N GLU A 152 -44.12 -39.83 -12.10
CA GLU A 152 -43.93 -40.66 -13.29
C GLU A 152 -44.45 -42.10 -13.08
N MET A 153 -44.19 -42.67 -11.90
CA MET A 153 -44.66 -44.01 -11.52
C MET A 153 -46.20 -44.05 -11.38
N GLU A 154 -46.77 -43.10 -10.63
CA GLU A 154 -48.23 -43.01 -10.41
C GLU A 154 -49.00 -42.67 -11.70
N SER A 155 -48.36 -41.98 -12.66
CA SER A 155 -48.93 -41.71 -13.99
C SER A 155 -48.96 -42.95 -14.89
N SER A 156 -47.99 -43.85 -14.75
CA SER A 156 -47.81 -45.01 -15.64
C SER A 156 -48.51 -46.28 -15.12
N SER A 157 -48.73 -46.39 -13.81
CA SER A 157 -49.32 -47.57 -13.18
C SER A 157 -50.29 -47.16 -12.06
N PRO A 158 -51.52 -46.72 -12.39
CA PRO A 158 -52.49 -46.31 -11.39
C PRO A 158 -52.87 -47.48 -10.47
N GLU A 159 -52.68 -47.30 -9.15
CA GLU A 159 -53.11 -48.27 -8.14
C GLU A 159 -54.66 -48.29 -8.05
N PRO A 160 -55.34 -49.44 -8.19
CA PRO A 160 -56.79 -49.52 -8.09
C PRO A 160 -57.29 -49.14 -6.69
N GLY A 161 -58.12 -48.09 -6.60
CA GLY A 161 -58.77 -47.67 -5.35
C GLY A 161 -57.97 -46.71 -4.47
N ALA A 162 -56.78 -46.26 -4.89
CA ALA A 162 -56.02 -45.21 -4.22
C ALA A 162 -56.25 -43.84 -4.90
N SER A 163 -56.16 -42.75 -4.13
CA SER A 163 -56.09 -41.39 -4.67
C SER A 163 -54.91 -41.29 -5.62
N LYS A 164 -55.15 -40.90 -6.87
CA LYS A 164 -54.09 -40.71 -7.85
C LYS A 164 -53.14 -39.62 -7.37
N TYR A 165 -51.84 -39.87 -7.44
CA TYR A 165 -50.76 -38.96 -7.00
C TYR A 165 -50.57 -38.77 -5.49
N ALA A 166 -51.16 -39.62 -4.64
CA ALA A 166 -51.03 -39.49 -3.19
C ALA A 166 -49.57 -39.46 -2.69
N LYS A 167 -48.69 -40.29 -3.25
CA LYS A 167 -47.28 -40.32 -2.84
C LYS A 167 -46.54 -39.08 -3.37
N THR A 168 -46.86 -38.62 -4.58
CA THR A 168 -46.33 -37.35 -5.11
C THR A 168 -46.65 -36.17 -4.18
N LEU A 169 -47.93 -36.01 -3.82
CA LEU A 169 -48.38 -34.92 -2.94
C LEU A 169 -47.77 -34.99 -1.53
N GLN A 170 -47.50 -36.19 -1.04
CA GLN A 170 -46.79 -36.39 0.22
C GLN A 170 -45.36 -35.81 0.17
N GLU A 171 -44.64 -36.06 -0.92
CA GLU A 171 -43.27 -35.54 -1.10
C GLU A 171 -43.25 -34.03 -1.32
N LEU A 172 -44.21 -33.50 -2.08
CA LEU A 172 -44.38 -32.05 -2.24
C LEU A 172 -44.65 -31.36 -0.89
N ASN A 173 -45.43 -31.97 0.01
CA ASN A 173 -45.61 -31.46 1.37
C ASN A 173 -44.31 -31.44 2.18
N LYS A 174 -43.42 -32.44 2.02
CA LYS A 174 -42.10 -32.43 2.66
C LYS A 174 -41.21 -31.30 2.13
N PHE A 175 -41.28 -31.01 0.83
CA PHE A 175 -40.56 -29.88 0.24
C PHE A 175 -41.06 -28.56 0.84
N LYS A 176 -42.38 -28.36 0.89
CA LYS A 176 -43.00 -27.19 1.53
C LYS A 176 -42.57 -27.02 2.98
N ALA A 177 -42.54 -28.11 3.74
CA ALA A 177 -42.09 -28.12 5.13
C ALA A 177 -40.59 -27.84 5.31
N SER A 178 -39.77 -27.96 4.27
CA SER A 178 -38.33 -27.69 4.32
C SER A 178 -38.00 -26.18 4.37
N GLY A 179 -38.94 -25.32 4.00
CA GLY A 179 -38.83 -23.86 4.14
C GLY A 179 -37.78 -23.19 3.23
N ASP A 180 -37.49 -21.92 3.52
CA ASP A 180 -36.47 -21.14 2.82
C ASP A 180 -35.06 -21.54 3.30
N PRO A 181 -34.17 -22.06 2.44
CA PRO A 181 -32.80 -22.41 2.78
C PRO A 181 -31.92 -21.19 3.10
N PHE A 182 -32.38 -19.97 2.82
CA PHE A 182 -31.74 -18.70 3.17
C PHE A 182 -32.51 -17.92 4.25
N ASP A 183 -33.34 -18.62 5.03
CA ASP A 183 -33.99 -18.04 6.20
C ASP A 183 -32.99 -17.54 7.28
N GLY A 184 -33.52 -16.77 8.23
CA GLY A 184 -32.77 -16.29 9.39
C GLY A 184 -31.82 -15.12 9.11
N ASP A 185 -30.69 -15.11 9.80
CA ASP A 185 -29.73 -13.98 9.85
C ASP A 185 -28.80 -13.89 8.62
N PHE A 186 -29.06 -14.61 7.53
CA PHE A 186 -28.19 -14.63 6.34
C PHE A 186 -27.92 -13.24 5.77
N PHE A 187 -28.98 -12.47 5.49
CA PHE A 187 -28.86 -11.13 4.91
C PHE A 187 -28.24 -10.15 5.91
N MET A 188 -28.53 -10.30 7.20
CA MET A 188 -27.88 -9.54 8.27
C MET A 188 -26.37 -9.80 8.31
N LEU A 189 -25.95 -11.07 8.15
CA LEU A 189 -24.54 -11.46 8.06
C LEU A 189 -23.89 -10.90 6.79
N PHE A 190 -24.58 -11.00 5.64
CA PHE A 190 -24.10 -10.43 4.38
C PHE A 190 -23.85 -8.93 4.50
N GLU A 191 -24.84 -8.16 4.96
CA GLU A 191 -24.75 -6.71 5.10
C GLU A 191 -23.63 -6.31 6.05
N SER A 192 -23.57 -6.95 7.23
CA SER A 192 -22.52 -6.71 8.23
C SER A 192 -21.11 -6.95 7.68
N VAL A 193 -20.89 -8.07 6.98
CA VAL A 193 -19.59 -8.39 6.39
C VAL A 193 -19.27 -7.45 5.23
N TYR A 194 -20.25 -7.09 4.41
CA TYR A 194 -20.06 -6.18 3.28
C TYR A 194 -19.69 -4.77 3.74
N GLU A 195 -20.40 -4.21 4.73
CA GLU A 195 -20.08 -2.91 5.34
C GLU A 195 -18.67 -2.90 5.94
N GLN A 196 -18.27 -3.98 6.61
CA GLN A 196 -16.92 -4.10 7.14
C GLN A 196 -15.86 -4.10 6.04
N GLN A 197 -16.09 -4.79 4.92
CA GLN A 197 -15.18 -4.78 3.78
C GLN A 197 -15.08 -3.38 3.14
N VAL A 198 -16.19 -2.63 3.06
CA VAL A 198 -16.20 -1.24 2.59
C VAL A 198 -15.34 -0.35 3.49
N MET A 199 -15.55 -0.40 4.81
CA MET A 199 -14.78 0.40 5.79
C MET A 199 -13.29 0.05 5.76
N LEU A 200 -12.95 -1.24 5.64
CA LEU A 200 -11.58 -1.70 5.50
C LEU A 200 -10.94 -1.15 4.22
N LEU A 201 -11.65 -1.20 3.08
CA LEU A 201 -11.16 -0.70 1.81
C LEU A 201 -10.91 0.81 1.84
N GLU A 202 -11.77 1.60 2.50
CA GLU A 202 -11.54 3.03 2.71
C GLU A 202 -10.28 3.30 3.53
N THR A 203 -10.09 2.53 4.61
CA THR A 203 -8.93 2.66 5.48
C THR A 203 -7.64 2.30 4.75
N LEU A 204 -7.67 1.22 3.96
CA LEU A 204 -6.57 0.82 3.06
C LEU A 204 -6.25 1.92 2.04
N HIS A 205 -7.26 2.60 1.49
CA HIS A 205 -7.06 3.74 0.58
C HIS A 205 -6.39 4.93 1.27
N LYS A 206 -6.83 5.28 2.48
CA LYS A 206 -6.23 6.36 3.28
C LYS A 206 -4.77 6.05 3.58
N GLN A 207 -4.47 4.82 4.02
CA GLN A 207 -3.11 4.41 4.34
C GLN A 207 -2.20 4.33 3.11
N LYS A 208 -2.70 3.82 1.98
CA LYS A 208 -1.97 3.86 0.70
C LYS A 208 -1.57 5.29 0.33
N ARG A 209 -2.51 6.25 0.40
CA ARG A 209 -2.23 7.66 0.09
C ARG A 209 -1.17 8.26 1.01
N LYS A 210 -1.22 7.94 2.31
CA LYS A 210 -0.21 8.35 3.29
C LYS A 210 1.17 7.81 2.91
N LEU A 211 1.28 6.53 2.57
CA LEU A 211 2.54 5.89 2.15
C LEU A 211 3.05 6.43 0.81
N ASP A 212 2.16 6.72 -0.15
CA ASP A 212 2.52 7.36 -1.41
C ASP A 212 3.10 8.76 -1.19
N LYS A 213 2.54 9.54 -0.28
CA LYS A 213 3.09 10.85 0.13
C LYS A 213 4.47 10.68 0.77
N LYS A 214 4.62 9.74 1.71
CA LYS A 214 5.94 9.43 2.33
C LYS A 214 6.98 9.08 1.27
N LEU A 215 6.65 8.21 0.32
CA LEU A 215 7.59 7.79 -0.72
C LEU A 215 7.96 8.92 -1.70
N LYS A 216 7.03 9.84 -2.00
CA LYS A 216 7.34 11.08 -2.73
C LYS A 216 8.31 11.96 -1.94
N ASN A 217 8.04 12.17 -0.65
CA ASN A 217 8.89 13.00 0.21
C ASN A 217 10.33 12.46 0.26
N ILE A 218 10.52 11.15 0.43
CA ILE A 218 11.87 10.54 0.42
C ILE A 218 12.63 10.85 -0.87
N LYS A 219 11.96 10.77 -2.02
CA LYS A 219 12.59 11.07 -3.32
C LYS A 219 13.04 12.52 -3.40
N HIS A 220 12.24 13.45 -2.89
CA HIS A 220 12.62 14.86 -2.79
C HIS A 220 13.77 15.07 -1.80
N TRP A 221 13.69 14.49 -0.60
CA TRP A 221 14.69 14.65 0.46
C TRP A 221 16.05 14.00 0.15
N LYS A 222 16.08 12.91 -0.61
CA LYS A 222 17.32 12.34 -1.13
C LYS A 222 18.03 13.31 -2.08
N LYS A 223 17.28 14.05 -2.92
CA LYS A 223 17.83 15.09 -3.79
C LYS A 223 18.32 16.29 -2.98
N ILE A 224 17.54 16.75 -2.01
CA ILE A 224 17.89 17.87 -1.12
C ILE A 224 19.16 17.57 -0.35
N SER A 225 19.24 16.38 0.28
CA SER A 225 20.43 15.93 1.01
C SER A 225 21.66 15.90 0.11
N ASN A 226 21.51 15.49 -1.16
CA ASN A 226 22.61 15.53 -2.13
C ASN A 226 23.06 16.98 -2.45
N VAL A 227 22.11 17.90 -2.68
CA VAL A 227 22.41 19.31 -2.96
C VAL A 227 23.09 20.00 -1.77
N VAL A 228 22.59 19.78 -0.55
CA VAL A 228 23.19 20.33 0.68
C VAL A 228 24.60 19.78 0.87
N PHE A 229 24.80 18.47 0.66
CA PHE A 229 26.10 17.83 0.75
C PHE A 229 27.11 18.38 -0.26
N VAL A 230 26.69 18.55 -1.53
CA VAL A 230 27.50 19.17 -2.59
C VAL A 230 27.85 20.62 -2.24
N THR A 231 26.89 21.39 -1.72
CA THR A 231 27.08 22.81 -1.37
C THR A 231 28.06 22.97 -0.20
N ALA A 232 27.93 22.13 0.83
CA ALA A 232 28.87 22.08 1.95
C ALA A 232 30.28 21.71 1.48
N PHE A 233 30.41 20.74 0.57
CA PHE A 233 31.69 20.33 -0.01
C PHE A 233 32.37 21.45 -0.80
N VAL A 234 31.64 22.12 -1.69
CA VAL A 234 32.15 23.25 -2.47
C VAL A 234 32.61 24.38 -1.55
N SER A 235 31.87 24.63 -0.47
CA SER A 235 32.25 25.64 0.54
C SER A 235 33.59 25.30 1.19
N VAL A 236 33.79 24.05 1.63
CA VAL A 236 35.06 23.57 2.21
C VAL A 236 36.23 23.71 1.23
N LEU A 237 36.05 23.36 -0.04
CA LEU A 237 37.09 23.52 -1.06
C LEU A 237 37.49 24.99 -1.28
N ILE A 238 36.52 25.91 -1.30
CA ILE A 238 36.78 27.35 -1.40
C ILE A 238 37.59 27.81 -0.18
N PHE A 239 37.24 27.37 1.04
CA PHE A 239 38.01 27.68 2.26
C PHE A 239 39.44 27.13 2.20
N SER A 240 39.67 25.93 1.67
CA SER A 240 41.01 25.36 1.51
C SER A 240 41.89 26.17 0.56
N VAL A 241 41.32 26.64 -0.56
CA VAL A 241 42.05 27.49 -1.54
C VAL A 241 42.39 28.85 -0.94
N VAL A 242 41.44 29.45 -0.21
CA VAL A 242 41.64 30.73 0.48
C VAL A 242 42.72 30.60 1.56
N ALA A 243 42.71 29.55 2.36
CA ALA A 243 43.75 29.31 3.38
C ALA A 243 45.16 29.13 2.77
N ALA A 244 45.26 28.41 1.64
CA ALA A 244 46.54 28.21 0.94
C ALA A 244 47.09 29.50 0.31
N ALA A 245 46.21 30.41 -0.13
CA ALA A 245 46.59 31.67 -0.77
C ALA A 245 47.09 32.75 0.21
N ILE A 246 46.71 32.68 1.49
CA ILE A 246 46.98 33.77 2.48
C ILE A 246 48.16 33.45 3.41
N ALA A 247 48.89 32.33 3.23
CA ALA A 247 49.92 31.88 4.19
C ALA A 247 49.39 31.87 5.63
N ALA A 248 48.26 31.16 5.83
CA ALA A 248 47.42 31.31 7.02
C ALA A 248 48.10 30.87 8.33
N PRO A 249 47.75 31.51 9.49
CA PRO A 249 48.19 31.09 10.82
C PRO A 249 47.82 29.63 11.13
N PRO A 250 48.61 28.90 11.95
CA PRO A 250 48.45 27.46 12.24
C PRO A 250 47.04 27.02 12.69
N VAL A 251 46.29 27.94 13.30
CA VAL A 251 44.93 27.70 13.78
C VAL A 251 43.95 27.47 12.61
N VAL A 252 44.13 28.18 11.50
CA VAL A 252 43.26 28.04 10.30
C VAL A 252 43.52 26.71 9.59
N THR A 253 44.77 26.27 9.55
CA THR A 253 45.18 24.96 9.02
C THR A 253 44.67 23.81 9.88
N ALA A 254 44.69 23.94 11.20
CA ALA A 254 44.13 22.96 12.12
C ALA A 254 42.60 22.83 11.99
N VAL A 255 41.88 23.95 11.82
CA VAL A 255 40.43 23.94 11.59
C VAL A 255 40.08 23.31 10.23
N ALA A 256 40.80 23.65 9.16
CA ALA A 256 40.60 23.03 7.85
C ALA A 256 40.88 21.51 7.86
N ALA A 257 41.90 21.07 8.61
CA ALA A 257 42.21 19.65 8.79
C ALA A 257 41.17 18.92 9.67
N ALA A 258 40.63 19.58 10.71
CA ALA A 258 39.58 19.02 11.55
C ALA A 258 38.22 18.89 10.84
N LEU A 259 37.95 19.80 9.89
CA LEU A 259 36.75 19.77 9.04
C LEU A 259 36.91 18.83 7.83
N ALA A 260 38.11 18.32 7.57
CA ALA A 260 38.37 17.26 6.59
C ALA A 260 37.89 15.89 7.11
N VAL A 261 36.62 15.80 7.49
CA VAL A 261 35.95 14.50 7.65
C VAL A 261 35.97 13.82 6.28
N PRO A 262 36.27 12.51 6.16
CA PRO A 262 36.21 11.82 4.88
C PRO A 262 34.77 11.91 4.33
N LEU A 263 34.53 12.83 3.40
CA LEU A 263 33.21 13.14 2.81
C LEU A 263 32.53 11.89 2.23
N GLY A 264 33.31 10.92 1.77
CA GLY A 264 32.79 9.63 1.35
C GLY A 264 31.98 8.89 2.42
N SER A 265 32.24 9.08 3.72
CA SER A 265 31.57 8.34 4.80
C SER A 265 30.20 8.91 5.14
N VAL A 266 30.05 10.23 5.25
CA VAL A 266 28.78 10.90 5.63
C VAL A 266 27.76 10.85 4.49
N GLY A 267 28.17 11.09 3.25
CA GLY A 267 27.29 10.96 2.08
C GLY A 267 26.79 9.51 1.88
N LYS A 268 27.68 8.52 2.04
CA LYS A 268 27.31 7.10 2.04
C LYS A 268 26.35 6.77 3.19
N TRP A 269 26.60 7.29 4.39
CA TRP A 269 25.72 7.12 5.54
C TRP A 269 24.32 7.67 5.26
N CYS A 270 24.16 8.95 4.89
CA CYS A 270 22.86 9.53 4.54
C CYS A 270 22.15 8.74 3.43
N SER A 271 22.87 8.36 2.37
CA SER A 271 22.29 7.58 1.27
C SER A 271 21.82 6.18 1.73
N HIS A 272 22.55 5.52 2.61
CA HIS A 272 22.21 4.22 3.18
C HIS A 272 20.96 4.32 4.08
N LEU A 273 20.87 5.38 4.87
CA LEU A 273 19.73 5.64 5.75
C LEU A 273 18.45 5.92 4.96
N TRP A 274 18.52 6.77 3.94
CA TRP A 274 17.39 7.01 3.04
C TRP A 274 16.97 5.75 2.29
N LYS A 275 17.92 4.92 1.85
CA LYS A 275 17.62 3.65 1.19
C LYS A 275 16.93 2.66 2.15
N LYS A 276 17.37 2.58 3.41
CA LYS A 276 16.73 1.75 4.46
C LYS A 276 15.29 2.21 4.71
N TYR A 277 15.08 3.52 4.84
CA TYR A 277 13.76 4.11 5.03
C TYR A 277 12.84 3.91 3.81
N GLU A 278 13.33 4.18 2.59
CA GLU A 278 12.60 3.93 1.34
C GLU A 278 12.16 2.48 1.23
N THR A 279 13.06 1.55 1.56
CA THR A 279 12.77 0.11 1.55
C THR A 279 11.67 -0.23 2.56
N ALA A 280 11.71 0.33 3.76
CA ALA A 280 10.69 0.12 4.78
C ALA A 280 9.31 0.63 4.35
N VAL A 281 9.22 1.87 3.86
CA VAL A 281 7.95 2.46 3.37
C VAL A 281 7.40 1.68 2.17
N ARG A 282 8.28 1.22 1.27
CA ARG A 282 7.88 0.40 0.12
C ARG A 282 7.29 -0.94 0.56
N ARG A 283 7.91 -1.63 1.52
CA ARG A 283 7.37 -2.88 2.08
C ARG A 283 6.01 -2.69 2.74
N GLN A 284 5.84 -1.64 3.54
CA GLN A 284 4.54 -1.30 4.13
C GLN A 284 3.47 -1.07 3.04
N LYS A 285 3.85 -0.37 1.97
CA LYS A 285 2.98 -0.15 0.81
C LYS A 285 2.63 -1.46 0.10
N ASP A 286 3.55 -2.39 -0.05
CA ASP A 286 3.31 -3.68 -0.67
C ASP A 286 2.31 -4.52 0.14
N VAL A 287 2.40 -4.49 1.47
CA VAL A 287 1.42 -5.13 2.38
C VAL A 287 0.03 -4.49 2.21
N VAL A 288 -0.05 -3.15 2.23
CA VAL A 288 -1.32 -2.41 2.02
C VAL A 288 -1.92 -2.69 0.65
N LEU A 289 -1.10 -2.77 -0.41
CA LEU A 289 -1.55 -3.09 -1.76
C LEU A 289 -2.10 -4.52 -1.84
N SER A 290 -1.43 -5.51 -1.24
CA SER A 290 -1.94 -6.88 -1.20
C SER A 290 -3.27 -6.99 -0.45
N MET A 291 -3.41 -6.30 0.69
CA MET A 291 -4.68 -6.27 1.43
C MET A 291 -5.79 -5.61 0.61
N LYS A 292 -5.47 -4.52 -0.11
CA LYS A 292 -6.43 -3.83 -0.99
C LYS A 292 -6.92 -4.71 -2.14
N VAL A 293 -6.00 -5.44 -2.79
CA VAL A 293 -6.36 -6.39 -3.86
C VAL A 293 -7.25 -7.49 -3.28
N GLY A 294 -6.89 -8.06 -2.14
CA GLY A 294 -7.70 -9.07 -1.44
C GLY A 294 -9.11 -8.58 -1.11
N ALA A 295 -9.23 -7.43 -0.45
CA ALA A 295 -10.52 -6.84 -0.09
C ALA A 295 -11.40 -6.57 -1.31
N HIS A 296 -10.83 -6.10 -2.42
CA HIS A 296 -11.59 -5.86 -3.65
C HIS A 296 -12.10 -7.16 -4.31
N ILE A 297 -11.28 -8.20 -4.34
CA ILE A 297 -11.70 -9.53 -4.84
C ILE A 297 -12.83 -10.07 -3.97
N THR A 298 -12.68 -10.03 -2.65
CA THR A 298 -13.69 -10.49 -1.70
C THR A 298 -15.02 -9.76 -1.86
N MET A 299 -15.01 -8.42 -1.99
CA MET A 299 -16.26 -7.67 -2.22
C MET A 299 -16.96 -8.11 -3.51
N LYS A 300 -16.20 -8.32 -4.59
CA LYS A 300 -16.76 -8.78 -5.85
C LYS A 300 -17.33 -10.19 -5.75
N ASP A 301 -16.64 -11.09 -5.06
CA ASP A 301 -17.14 -12.45 -4.84
C ASP A 301 -18.42 -12.45 -3.99
N MET A 302 -18.49 -11.62 -2.95
CA MET A 302 -19.70 -11.44 -2.14
C MET A 302 -20.87 -10.91 -2.98
N GLU A 303 -20.66 -9.91 -3.84
CA GLU A 303 -21.69 -9.39 -4.75
C GLU A 303 -22.19 -10.48 -5.71
N ASN A 304 -21.28 -11.29 -6.27
CA ASN A 304 -21.68 -12.41 -7.11
C ASN A 304 -22.51 -13.43 -6.34
N ILE A 305 -22.10 -13.81 -5.12
CA ILE A 305 -22.87 -14.70 -4.25
C ILE A 305 -24.28 -14.14 -4.04
N ARG A 306 -24.42 -12.86 -3.67
CA ARG A 306 -25.73 -12.22 -3.49
C ARG A 306 -26.59 -12.34 -4.74
N VAL A 307 -26.05 -12.01 -5.91
CA VAL A 307 -26.79 -12.08 -7.18
C VAL A 307 -27.26 -13.51 -7.47
N HIS A 308 -26.44 -14.52 -7.22
CA HIS A 308 -26.84 -15.92 -7.42
C HIS A 308 -27.85 -16.39 -6.36
N VAL A 309 -27.73 -15.93 -5.12
CA VAL A 309 -28.73 -16.19 -4.06
C VAL A 309 -30.08 -15.59 -4.44
N ASP A 310 -30.12 -14.34 -4.90
CA ASP A 310 -31.35 -13.67 -5.34
C ASP A 310 -32.02 -14.45 -6.49
N LYS A 311 -31.22 -14.93 -7.46
CA LYS A 311 -31.74 -15.78 -8.56
C LYS A 311 -32.30 -17.11 -8.05
N LEU A 312 -31.60 -17.77 -7.13
CA LEU A 312 -32.06 -19.02 -6.55
C LEU A 312 -33.35 -18.83 -5.75
N LYS A 313 -33.48 -17.72 -5.01
CA LYS A 313 -34.71 -17.36 -4.30
C LYS A 313 -35.90 -17.21 -5.25
N VAL A 314 -35.72 -16.51 -6.37
CA VAL A 314 -36.77 -16.35 -7.39
C VAL A 314 -37.22 -17.71 -7.94
N GLU A 315 -36.27 -18.60 -8.26
CA GLU A 315 -36.63 -19.94 -8.77
C GLU A 315 -37.33 -20.79 -7.71
N MET A 316 -36.91 -20.68 -6.45
CA MET A 316 -37.51 -21.40 -5.35
C MET A 316 -38.92 -20.91 -5.02
N GLU A 317 -39.16 -19.60 -4.99
CA GLU A 317 -40.49 -19.01 -4.81
C GLU A 317 -41.43 -19.48 -5.92
N ALA A 318 -40.95 -19.50 -7.17
CA ALA A 318 -41.73 -20.00 -8.29
C ALA A 318 -42.03 -21.50 -8.20
N MET A 319 -41.08 -22.33 -7.73
CA MET A 319 -41.35 -23.74 -7.43
C MET A 319 -42.36 -23.90 -6.30
N MET A 320 -42.23 -23.13 -5.22
CA MET A 320 -43.13 -23.20 -4.07
C MET A 320 -44.58 -22.87 -4.46
N GLN A 321 -44.79 -21.86 -5.32
CA GLN A 321 -46.12 -21.55 -5.85
C GLN A 321 -46.76 -22.72 -6.61
N ARG A 322 -45.98 -23.54 -7.32
CA ARG A 322 -46.49 -24.75 -7.99
C ARG A 322 -46.76 -25.89 -7.03
N VAL A 323 -45.92 -26.03 -6.01
CA VAL A 323 -46.10 -26.98 -4.93
C VAL A 323 -47.38 -26.66 -4.14
N ASP A 324 -47.60 -25.40 -3.79
CA ASP A 324 -48.80 -24.94 -3.10
C ASP A 324 -50.06 -25.23 -3.92
N PHE A 325 -50.07 -24.85 -5.20
CA PHE A 325 -51.18 -25.13 -6.10
C PHE A 325 -51.46 -26.64 -6.24
N ALA A 326 -50.42 -27.47 -6.33
CA ALA A 326 -50.58 -28.94 -6.38
C ALA A 326 -51.21 -29.52 -5.10
N ILE A 327 -50.84 -28.99 -3.94
CA ILE A 327 -51.32 -29.47 -2.65
C ILE A 327 -52.75 -28.99 -2.38
N GLU A 328 -53.05 -27.73 -2.67
CA GLU A 328 -54.37 -27.12 -2.45
C GLU A 328 -55.44 -27.72 -3.37
N GLU A 329 -55.12 -27.92 -4.65
CA GLU A 329 -56.03 -28.53 -5.64
C GLU A 329 -55.75 -30.04 -5.83
N GLY A 330 -55.20 -30.70 -4.80
CA GLY A 330 -54.70 -32.08 -4.89
C GLY A 330 -55.74 -33.15 -5.21
N GLU A 331 -57.04 -32.84 -5.05
CA GLU A 331 -58.16 -33.71 -5.46
C GLU A 331 -58.38 -33.69 -6.98
N GLU A 332 -57.93 -32.63 -7.67
CA GLU A 332 -58.04 -32.49 -9.12
C GLU A 332 -56.78 -33.03 -9.83
N GLU A 333 -56.89 -34.20 -10.45
CA GLU A 333 -55.76 -34.83 -11.17
C GLU A 333 -55.11 -33.90 -12.22
N VAL A 334 -55.91 -33.04 -12.85
CA VAL A 334 -55.44 -32.09 -13.87
C VAL A 334 -54.55 -31.02 -13.24
N ALA A 335 -54.91 -30.52 -12.06
CA ALA A 335 -54.13 -29.52 -11.34
C ALA A 335 -52.77 -30.09 -10.92
N VAL A 336 -52.75 -31.30 -10.33
CA VAL A 336 -51.51 -31.98 -9.93
C VAL A 336 -50.60 -32.22 -11.15
N ARG A 337 -51.16 -32.68 -12.27
CA ARG A 337 -50.39 -32.90 -13.51
C ARG A 337 -49.79 -31.62 -14.07
N LEU A 338 -50.56 -30.53 -14.11
CA LEU A 338 -50.06 -29.22 -14.59
C LEU A 338 -48.93 -28.68 -13.70
N SER A 339 -49.10 -28.78 -12.38
CA SER A 339 -48.05 -28.40 -11.43
C SER A 339 -46.78 -29.22 -11.62
N MET A 340 -46.91 -30.55 -11.72
CA MET A 340 -45.75 -31.43 -11.88
C MET A 340 -45.02 -31.20 -13.21
N GLN A 341 -45.72 -30.90 -14.30
CA GLN A 341 -45.09 -30.53 -15.57
C GLN A 341 -44.21 -29.28 -15.45
N GLU A 342 -44.72 -28.25 -14.77
CA GLU A 342 -43.96 -27.00 -14.57
C GLU A 342 -42.82 -27.17 -13.55
N ILE A 343 -43.02 -27.96 -12.49
CA ILE A 343 -41.97 -28.32 -11.52
C ILE A 343 -40.84 -29.08 -12.23
N SER A 344 -41.16 -30.12 -13.01
CA SER A 344 -40.17 -30.89 -13.77
C SER A 344 -39.41 -30.01 -14.76
N LYS A 345 -40.07 -29.07 -15.44
CA LYS A 345 -39.42 -28.13 -16.37
C LYS A 345 -38.43 -27.20 -15.68
N ARG A 346 -38.73 -26.79 -14.44
CA ARG A 346 -37.88 -25.87 -13.65
C ARG A 346 -36.79 -26.56 -12.86
N PHE A 347 -36.90 -27.88 -12.65
CA PHE A 347 -36.01 -28.64 -11.79
C PHE A 347 -34.53 -28.51 -12.19
N ASP A 348 -34.22 -28.53 -13.48
CA ASP A 348 -32.84 -28.39 -13.97
C ASP A 348 -32.29 -26.99 -13.68
N VAL A 349 -33.10 -25.95 -13.90
CA VAL A 349 -32.72 -24.55 -13.60
C VAL A 349 -32.52 -24.38 -12.09
N PHE A 350 -33.42 -24.92 -11.26
CA PHE A 350 -33.28 -24.89 -9.81
C PHE A 350 -31.98 -25.56 -9.33
N THR A 351 -31.66 -26.73 -9.90
CA THR A 351 -30.41 -27.45 -9.63
C THR A 351 -29.18 -26.62 -10.02
N GLU A 352 -29.17 -26.05 -11.23
CA GLU A 352 -28.09 -25.18 -11.71
C GLU A 352 -27.88 -23.98 -10.78
N ARG A 353 -28.96 -23.31 -10.33
CA ARG A 353 -28.86 -22.17 -9.41
C ARG A 353 -28.26 -22.54 -8.06
N ILE A 354 -28.57 -23.73 -7.52
CA ILE A 354 -27.95 -24.24 -6.28
C ILE A 354 -26.44 -24.43 -6.48
N GLU A 355 -26.04 -25.00 -7.61
CA GLU A 355 -24.63 -25.22 -7.95
C GLU A 355 -23.88 -23.89 -8.10
N GLU A 356 -24.44 -22.92 -8.83
CA GLU A 356 -23.85 -21.58 -9.01
C GLU A 356 -23.57 -20.89 -7.66
N VAL A 357 -24.52 -20.94 -6.70
CA VAL A 357 -24.32 -20.36 -5.36
C VAL A 357 -23.18 -21.07 -4.63
N GLY A 358 -23.16 -22.41 -4.66
CA GLY A 358 -22.13 -23.21 -4.02
C GLY A 358 -20.73 -22.98 -4.59
N GLU A 359 -20.61 -22.89 -5.91
CA GLU A 359 -19.35 -22.60 -6.59
C GLU A 359 -18.82 -21.20 -6.24
N ASN A 360 -19.69 -20.18 -6.22
CA ASN A 360 -19.29 -18.83 -5.83
C ASN A 360 -18.87 -18.75 -4.36
N ALA A 361 -19.54 -19.46 -3.45
CA ALA A 361 -19.15 -19.54 -2.04
C ALA A 361 -17.77 -20.21 -1.86
N ALA A 362 -17.55 -21.35 -2.54
CA ALA A 362 -16.27 -22.04 -2.52
C ALA A 362 -15.14 -21.19 -3.12
N LYS A 363 -15.41 -20.50 -4.22
CA LYS A 363 -14.49 -19.55 -4.83
C LYS A 363 -14.13 -18.42 -3.87
N CYS A 364 -15.11 -17.75 -3.27
CA CYS A 364 -14.89 -16.68 -2.31
C CYS A 364 -14.01 -17.14 -1.13
N SER A 365 -14.31 -18.32 -0.57
CA SER A 365 -13.51 -18.94 0.50
C SER A 365 -12.06 -19.22 0.10
N LYS A 366 -11.84 -19.73 -1.12
CA LYS A 366 -10.51 -19.96 -1.68
C LYS A 366 -9.75 -18.64 -1.90
N ASP A 367 -10.41 -17.64 -2.48
CA ASP A 367 -9.81 -16.37 -2.83
C ASP A 367 -9.42 -15.57 -1.57
N ILE A 368 -10.27 -15.54 -0.52
CA ILE A 368 -9.91 -14.90 0.76
C ILE A 368 -8.75 -15.64 1.46
N THR A 369 -8.71 -16.96 1.39
CA THR A 369 -7.62 -17.77 1.96
C THR A 369 -6.29 -17.47 1.24
N LEU A 370 -6.31 -17.43 -0.10
CA LEU A 370 -5.14 -17.08 -0.91
C LEU A 370 -4.66 -15.66 -0.58
N ALA A 371 -5.59 -14.70 -0.49
CA ALA A 371 -5.28 -13.32 -0.18
C ALA A 371 -4.64 -13.19 1.21
N ARG A 372 -5.14 -13.90 2.23
CA ARG A 372 -4.50 -14.00 3.56
C ARG A 372 -3.06 -14.52 3.46
N THR A 373 -2.82 -15.59 2.70
CA THR A 373 -1.47 -16.15 2.53
C THR A 373 -0.52 -15.14 1.85
N ILE A 374 -0.99 -14.40 0.84
CA ILE A 374 -0.18 -13.38 0.17
C ILE A 374 0.19 -12.25 1.16
N VAL A 375 -0.79 -11.76 1.93
CA VAL A 375 -0.56 -10.73 2.95
C VAL A 375 0.43 -11.22 4.02
N LEU A 376 0.25 -12.44 4.53
CA LEU A 376 1.19 -13.06 5.48
C LEU A 376 2.60 -13.16 4.90
N ARG A 377 2.75 -13.57 3.64
CA ARG A 377 4.05 -13.65 2.98
C ARG A 377 4.73 -12.28 2.89
N HIS A 378 3.98 -11.23 2.55
CA HIS A 378 4.52 -9.87 2.53
C HIS A 378 4.93 -9.40 3.94
N ILE A 379 4.18 -9.75 4.97
CA ILE A 379 4.55 -9.46 6.37
C ILE A 379 5.81 -10.26 6.78
N LEU A 380 5.87 -11.56 6.52
CA LEU A 380 7.02 -12.39 6.91
C LEU A 380 8.30 -12.05 6.13
N SER A 381 8.19 -11.33 5.00
CA SER A 381 9.34 -10.79 4.27
C SER A 381 9.99 -9.56 4.95
N PHE A 382 9.48 -9.10 6.09
CA PHE A 382 10.18 -8.13 6.95
C PHE A 382 11.38 -8.82 7.62
N PRO A 383 12.61 -8.28 7.49
CA PRO A 383 13.74 -8.78 8.27
C PRO A 383 13.46 -8.51 9.75
N THR A 384 13.55 -9.55 10.58
CA THR A 384 13.58 -9.39 12.03
C THR A 384 14.81 -8.57 12.40
N SER A 385 14.66 -7.69 13.37
CA SER A 385 15.71 -6.77 13.86
C SER A 385 16.99 -7.45 14.36
N SER A 386 17.06 -8.79 14.36
CA SER A 386 18.20 -9.62 14.73
C SER A 386 19.36 -9.59 13.74
N ASP A 387 19.12 -9.28 12.45
CA ASP A 387 20.14 -9.49 11.42
C ASP A 387 21.08 -8.28 11.22
N SER A 388 20.96 -7.24 12.04
CA SER A 388 21.81 -6.04 11.95
C SER A 388 22.88 -5.90 13.03
N GLU A 389 23.01 -6.84 13.97
CA GLU A 389 24.07 -6.82 14.99
C GLU A 389 25.31 -7.67 14.65
N GLN A 390 25.31 -8.39 13.52
CA GLN A 390 26.50 -9.11 13.04
C GLN A 390 27.04 -8.45 11.78
N GLY A 391 27.68 -7.30 11.97
CA GLY A 391 28.30 -6.58 10.87
C GLY A 391 28.92 -5.26 11.30
N ASN A 392 29.81 -5.31 12.29
CA ASN A 392 31.06 -4.53 12.35
C ASN A 392 31.84 -4.94 13.61
N LEU A 393 32.91 -5.70 13.38
CA LEU A 393 34.09 -5.72 14.24
C LEU A 393 34.74 -4.34 14.28
#